data_AF-A0A3B8WF82-F1
#
_entry.id   AF-A0A3B8WF82-F1
#
_cell.length_a   1.000
_cell.length_b   1.000
_cell.length_c   1.000
_cell.angle_alpha   90.00
_cell.angle_beta   90.00
_cell.angle_gamma   90.00
#
_symmetry.space_group_name_H-M   'P 1'
#
loop_
_entity.id
_entity.type
_entity.pdbx_description
1 polymer ?
#
loop_
_entity_poly.entity_id
_entity_poly.type
_entity_poly.pdbx_seq_one_letter_code
_entity_poly.pdbx_strand_id
1 'polypeptide(L)'
;PFMARITRVDGNRVTLASGATAGLRPGDELNLYRSQRYFDSLDGTPELSDTGVTLTLDNVHPDFSIGRIPTEGGLINVQRDDLAIIW
;
A
#
# COMPACT_ATOMS: atom_id res chain seq x y z
N PRO A 1 5.95 -12.87 -3.68
CA PRO A 1 5.36 -11.54 -3.44
C PRO A 1 3.84 -11.58 -3.21
N PHE A 2 3.43 -10.95 -2.13
CA PHE A 2 2.05 -10.61 -1.83
C PHE A 2 1.82 -9.12 -2.12
N MET A 3 0.67 -8.77 -2.69
CA MET A 3 0.32 -7.40 -3.05
C MET A 3 -1.09 -7.07 -2.54
N ALA A 4 -1.25 -5.89 -1.96
CA ALA A 4 -2.54 -5.37 -1.53
C ALA A 4 -2.70 -3.91 -1.95
N ARG A 5 -3.91 -3.53 -2.38
CA ARG A 5 -4.24 -2.13 -2.71
C ARG A 5 -4.50 -1.31 -1.45
N ILE A 6 -4.02 -0.07 -1.45
CA ILE A 6 -4.39 0.94 -0.47
C ILE A 6 -5.81 1.43 -0.79
N THR A 7 -6.73 1.27 0.16
CA THR A 7 -8.12 1.72 0.04
C THR A 7 -8.36 3.08 0.67
N ARG A 8 -7.52 3.47 1.64
CA ARG A 8 -7.60 4.74 2.35
C ARG A 8 -6.24 5.14 2.92
N VAL A 9 -5.95 6.44 2.87
CA VAL A 9 -4.84 7.11 3.55
C VAL A 9 -5.42 8.23 4.40
N ASP A 10 -5.07 8.28 5.68
CA ASP A 10 -5.57 9.26 6.65
C ASP A 10 -4.43 9.66 7.61
N GLY A 11 -3.80 10.81 7.37
CA GLY A 11 -2.55 11.19 8.02
C GLY A 11 -1.45 10.15 7.75
N ASN A 12 -0.97 9.48 8.79
CA ASN A 12 0.00 8.39 8.70
C ASN A 12 -0.63 6.99 8.72
N ARG A 13 -1.97 6.87 8.77
CA ARG A 13 -2.70 5.61 8.81
C ARG A 13 -3.10 5.17 7.41
N VAL A 14 -2.81 3.91 7.07
CA VAL A 14 -3.07 3.35 5.74
C VAL A 14 -3.93 2.09 5.88
N THR A 15 -5.01 1.99 5.12
CA THR A 15 -5.87 0.80 5.07
C THR A 15 -5.62 0.02 3.78
N LEU A 16 -5.42 -1.29 3.88
CA LEU A 16 -5.24 -2.19 2.75
C LEU A 16 -6.50 -3.03 2.48
N ALA A 17 -6.75 -3.34 1.22
CA ALA A 17 -7.85 -4.20 0.73
C ALA A 17 -7.66 -5.70 1.01
N SER A 18 -6.76 -6.06 1.93
CA SER A 18 -6.46 -7.44 2.28
C SER A 18 -6.20 -7.57 3.77
N GLY A 19 -6.50 -8.74 4.32
CA GLY A 19 -6.39 -9.02 5.75
C GLY A 19 -5.90 -10.43 6.06
N ALA A 20 -6.31 -10.97 7.21
CA ALA A 20 -5.83 -12.24 7.75
C ALA A 20 -6.14 -13.44 6.85
N THR A 21 -7.24 -13.41 6.10
CA THR A 21 -7.60 -14.49 5.15
C THR A 21 -6.59 -14.62 4.01
N ALA A 22 -5.86 -13.54 3.72
CA ALA A 22 -4.78 -13.51 2.75
C ALA A 22 -3.39 -13.78 3.38
N GLY A 23 -3.35 -14.08 4.68
CA GLY A 23 -2.13 -14.43 5.41
C GLY A 23 -1.42 -13.28 6.12
N LEU A 24 -1.95 -12.05 6.06
CA LEU A 24 -1.38 -10.89 6.75
C LEU A 24 -1.49 -11.01 8.27
N ARG A 25 -0.52 -10.45 8.98
CA ARG A 25 -0.42 -10.45 10.44
C ARG A 25 -0.07 -9.06 10.98
N PRO A 26 -0.51 -8.73 12.21
CA PRO A 26 0.01 -7.55 12.90
C PRO A 26 1.54 -7.63 13.00
N GLY A 27 2.22 -6.53 12.72
CA GLY A 27 3.67 -6.43 12.65
C GLY A 27 4.28 -6.71 11.27
N ASP A 28 3.51 -7.19 10.29
CA ASP A 28 4.01 -7.33 8.92
C ASP A 28 4.41 -5.96 8.36
N GLU A 29 5.53 -5.94 7.64
CA GLU A 29 6.08 -4.77 6.98
C GLU A 29 5.95 -4.90 5.47
N LEU A 30 5.33 -3.91 4.83
CA LEU A 30 5.11 -3.87 3.39
C LEU A 30 5.69 -2.59 2.81
N ASN A 31 6.38 -2.69 1.68
CA ASN A 31 6.88 -1.53 0.95
C ASN A 31 5.76 -0.93 0.11
N LEU A 32 5.66 0.40 0.10
CA LEU A 32 4.66 1.12 -0.66
C LEU A 32 5.18 1.48 -2.05
N TYR A 33 4.33 1.26 -3.05
CA TYR A 33 4.61 1.53 -4.46
C TYR A 33 3.48 2.37 -5.04
N ARG A 34 3.87 3.44 -5.72
CA ARG A 34 2.95 4.29 -6.46
C ARG A 34 2.67 3.69 -7.83
N SER A 35 1.39 3.51 -8.16
CA SER A 35 1.00 3.04 -9.48
C SER A 35 0.67 4.21 -10.39
N GLN A 36 1.50 4.45 -11.41
CA GLN A 36 1.28 5.52 -12.38
C GLN A 36 0.96 4.93 -13.75
N ARG A 37 -0.01 5.53 -14.43
CA ARG A 37 -0.31 5.24 -15.83
C ARG A 37 0.11 6.45 -16.66
N TYR A 38 1.12 6.27 -17.51
CA TYR A 38 1.49 7.30 -18.47
C TYR A 38 0.55 7.21 -19.67
N PHE A 39 -0.02 8.35 -20.08
CA PHE A 39 -0.96 8.41 -21.21
C PHE A 39 -0.29 8.04 -22.55
N ASP A 40 1.04 8.16 -22.65
CA ASP A 40 1.79 7.99 -23.89
C ASP A 40 2.35 6.57 -24.10
N SER A 41 2.13 5.62 -23.17
CA SER A 41 2.54 4.23 -23.38
C SER A 41 1.45 3.48 -24.14
N LEU A 42 1.76 3.09 -25.38
CA LEU A 42 0.89 2.36 -26.30
C LEU A 42 0.29 1.05 -25.73
N ASP A 43 0.88 0.53 -24.65
CA ASP A 43 0.46 -0.72 -23.99
C ASP A 43 -0.22 -0.53 -22.61
N GLY A 44 -0.29 0.69 -22.07
CA GLY A 44 -1.06 1.00 -20.86
C GLY A 44 -0.64 0.27 -19.57
N THR A 45 0.51 -0.41 -19.57
CA THR A 45 1.03 -1.13 -18.40
C THR A 45 1.34 -0.15 -17.28
N PRO A 46 0.75 -0.31 -16.07
CA PRO A 46 1.05 0.55 -14.94
C PRO A 46 2.53 0.42 -14.54
N GLU A 47 3.22 1.55 -14.40
CA GLU A 47 4.56 1.57 -13.81
C GLU A 47 4.44 1.65 -12.28
N LEU A 48 5.26 0.85 -11.59
CA LEU A 48 5.38 0.90 -10.14
C LEU A 48 6.63 1.70 -9.76
N SER A 49 6.41 2.81 -9.08
CA SER A 49 7.48 3.64 -8.53
C SER A 49 7.56 3.41 -7.02
N ASP A 50 8.72 2.97 -6.54
CA ASP A 50 8.98 2.79 -5.11
C ASP A 50 8.90 4.14 -4.39
N THR A 51 8.11 4.23 -3.33
CA THR A 51 8.01 5.46 -2.53
C THR A 51 9.12 5.56 -1.48
N GLY A 52 9.89 4.49 -1.24
CA GLY A 52 10.90 4.40 -0.19
C GLY A 52 10.30 4.33 1.21
N VAL A 53 9.01 3.95 1.33
CA VAL A 53 8.27 3.96 2.59
C VAL A 53 7.75 2.56 2.92
N THR A 54 7.96 2.17 4.17
CA THR A 54 7.46 0.92 4.72
C THR A 54 6.23 1.19 5.59
N LEU A 55 5.18 0.40 5.35
CA LEU A 55 3.96 0.32 6.13
C LEU A 55 4.07 -0.84 7.12
N THR A 56 3.89 -0.58 8.41
CA THR A 56 3.80 -1.62 9.43
C THR A 56 2.34 -1.84 9.81
N LEU A 57 1.84 -3.08 9.73
CA LEU A 57 0.46 -3.40 10.07
C LEU A 57 0.22 -3.39 11.58
N ASP A 58 -0.78 -2.64 12.04
CA ASP A 58 -1.18 -2.58 13.46
C ASP A 58 -2.36 -3.52 13.75
N ASN A 59 -3.39 -3.46 12.91
CA ASN A 59 -4.66 -4.17 13.10
C ASN A 59 -4.98 -4.95 11.83
N VAL A 60 -5.22 -6.24 11.96
CA VAL A 60 -5.54 -7.11 10.82
C VAL A 60 -6.89 -7.77 11.08
N HIS A 61 -7.87 -7.41 10.25
CA HIS A 61 -9.19 -8.03 10.19
C HIS A 61 -9.19 -9.12 9.11
N PRO A 62 -10.25 -9.95 8.97
CA PRO A 62 -10.29 -10.98 7.94
C PRO A 62 -10.03 -10.46 6.51
N ASP A 63 -10.69 -9.36 6.13
CA ASP A 63 -10.71 -8.90 4.72
C ASP A 63 -9.93 -7.60 4.48
N PHE A 64 -9.50 -6.92 5.55
CA PHE A 64 -8.73 -5.68 5.46
C PHE A 64 -7.73 -5.58 6.61
N SER A 65 -6.76 -4.71 6.44
CA SER A 65 -5.76 -4.43 7.45
C SER A 65 -5.48 -2.94 7.50
N ILE A 66 -4.98 -2.50 8.65
CA ILE A 66 -4.64 -1.12 8.90
C ILE A 66 -3.26 -1.06 9.52
N GLY A 67 -2.43 -0.19 8.98
CA GLY A 67 -1.09 0.06 9.50
C GLY A 67 -0.74 1.54 9.53
N ARG A 68 0.52 1.79 9.89
CA ARG A 68 1.09 3.13 9.91
C ARG A 68 2.37 3.21 9.09
N ILE A 69 2.56 4.37 8.49
CA ILE A 69 3.80 4.80 7.85
C ILE A 69 4.53 5.81 8.76
N PRO A 70 5.86 5.97 8.64
CA PRO A 70 6.65 6.84 9.50
C PRO A 70 6.41 8.35 9.29
N THR A 71 5.73 8.73 8.22
CA THR A 71 5.44 10.12 7.85
C THR A 71 3.98 10.29 7.44
N GLU A 72 3.50 11.52 7.28
CA GLU A 72 2.15 11.75 6.74
C GLU A 72 2.09 11.39 5.26
N GLY A 73 1.07 10.60 4.87
CA GLY A 73 0.92 10.10 3.50
C GLY A 73 0.78 11.21 2.46
N GLY A 74 0.21 12.36 2.86
CA GLY A 74 0.12 13.54 2.00
C GLY A 74 1.48 14.16 1.63
N LEU A 75 2.50 14.04 2.50
CA LEU A 75 3.84 14.60 2.25
C LEU A 75 4.64 13.79 1.22
N ILE A 76 4.38 12.48 1.17
CA ILE A 76 5.04 11.54 0.25
C ILE A 76 4.14 11.14 -0.93
N ASN A 77 2.96 11.77 -1.03
CA ASN A 77 1.99 11.56 -2.09
C ASN A 77 1.56 10.09 -2.26
N VAL A 78 1.41 9.36 -1.14
CA VAL A 78 0.77 8.05 -1.12
C VAL A 78 -0.73 8.24 -1.22
N GLN A 79 -1.36 7.51 -2.14
CA GLN A 79 -2.75 7.69 -2.51
C GLN A 79 -3.55 6.39 -2.37
N ARG A 80 -4.87 6.53 -2.55
CA ARG A 80 -5.73 5.38 -2.82
C ARG A 80 -5.29 4.73 -4.14
N ASP A 81 -5.44 3.41 -4.22
CA ASP A 81 -5.08 2.55 -5.37
C ASP A 81 -3.58 2.30 -5.57
N ASP A 82 -2.71 2.95 -4.79
CA ASP A 82 -1.32 2.54 -4.63
C ASP A 82 -1.22 1.13 -4.02
N LEU A 83 -0.04 0.53 -4.10
CA LEU A 83 0.18 -0.86 -3.70
C LEU A 83 1.09 -0.96 -2.47
N ALA A 84 0.78 -1.89 -1.59
CA ALA A 84 1.67 -2.40 -0.57
C ALA A 84 2.16 -3.79 -0.98
N ILE A 85 3.47 -4.01 -0.99
CA ILE A 85 4.09 -5.24 -1.47
C ILE A 85 5.06 -5.79 -0.41
N ILE A 86 4.97 -7.09 -0.16
CA ILE A 86 5.94 -7.87 0.62
C ILE A 86 6.44 -9.03 -0.24
N TRP A 87 7.73 -9.34 -0.18
CA TRP A 87 8.38 -10.28 -1.10
C TRP A 87 8.34 -11.73 -0.64
#